data_AF-A0A7W0WTQ5-F1
#
_entry.id   AF-A0A7W0WTQ5-F1
#
_cell.length_a   1.000
_cell.length_b   1.000
_cell.length_c   1.000
_cell.angle_alpha   90.00
_cell.angle_beta   90.00
_cell.angle_gamma   90.00
#
_symmetry.space_group_name_H-M   'P 1'
#
loop_
_entity.id
_entity.type
_entity.pdbx_description
1 polymer ?
#
loop_
_entity_poly.entity_id
_entity_poly.type
_entity_poly.pdbx_seq_one_letter_code
_entity_poly.pdbx_strand_id
1 'polypeptide(L)'
;MEESPDALERHVAAWDVLATRAAEANPFYESFALLPAWRHLAPKGLRVVCVWAPNALPGQPPHLAGLFPIVRHDRYKGAPVVTYSTWRHRYTYLTTPLVRDDLASLALETFLMWLYDGDSALFT
;
A
#
# COMPACT_ATOMS: atom_id res chain seq x y z
N MET A 1 6.87 -4.76 2.91
CA MET A 1 6.28 -4.83 1.56
C MET A 1 5.74 -6.23 1.42
N GLU A 2 4.47 -6.38 1.09
CA GLU A 2 3.90 -7.68 0.79
C GLU A 2 3.90 -7.91 -0.72
N GLU A 3 4.35 -9.09 -1.14
CA GLU A 3 4.38 -9.50 -2.54
C GLU A 3 3.32 -10.56 -2.87
N SER A 4 2.55 -11.02 -1.87
CA SER A 4 1.48 -12.00 -2.04
C SER A 4 0.26 -11.69 -1.17
N PRO A 5 -0.95 -12.11 -1.61
CA PRO A 5 -2.18 -11.91 -0.83
C PRO A 5 -2.14 -12.65 0.51
N ASP A 6 -1.58 -13.86 0.57
CA ASP A 6 -1.52 -14.65 1.82
C ASP A 6 -0.60 -14.01 2.86
N ALA A 7 0.47 -13.33 2.41
CA ALA A 7 1.33 -12.59 3.30
C ALA A 7 0.61 -11.38 3.90
N LEU A 8 -0.13 -10.63 3.07
CA LEU A 8 -0.96 -9.51 3.52
C LEU A 8 -2.13 -9.94 4.42
N GLU A 9 -2.72 -11.11 4.18
CA GLU A 9 -3.86 -11.63 4.95
C GLU A 9 -3.53 -11.78 6.45
N ARG A 10 -2.26 -12.00 6.81
CA ARG A 10 -1.79 -12.03 8.20
C ARG A 10 -1.94 -10.69 8.93
N HIS A 11 -2.18 -9.59 8.21
CA HIS A 11 -2.31 -8.24 8.74
C HIS A 11 -3.74 -7.69 8.70
N VAL A 12 -4.75 -8.51 8.35
CA VAL A 12 -6.16 -8.08 8.22
C VAL A 12 -6.67 -7.34 9.46
N ALA A 13 -6.36 -7.82 10.66
CA ALA A 13 -6.81 -7.15 11.89
C ALA A 13 -6.29 -5.70 12.01
N ALA A 14 -5.02 -5.45 11.68
CA ALA A 14 -4.44 -4.11 11.73
C ALA A 14 -4.93 -3.23 10.56
N TRP A 15 -5.17 -3.85 9.40
CA TRP A 15 -5.70 -3.20 8.22
C TRP A 15 -7.15 -2.76 8.39
N ASP A 16 -8.02 -3.60 8.97
CA ASP A 16 -9.40 -3.24 9.25
C ASP A 16 -9.46 -2.07 10.25
N VAL A 17 -8.56 -2.05 11.25
CA VAL A 17 -8.42 -0.89 12.15
C VAL A 17 -7.99 0.36 11.37
N LEU A 18 -7.01 0.26 10.44
CA LEU A 18 -6.61 1.37 9.59
C LEU A 18 -7.79 1.90 8.76
N ALA A 19 -8.60 1.01 8.15
CA ALA A 19 -9.74 1.40 7.32
C ALA A 19 -10.74 2.27 8.10
N THR A 20 -11.01 1.95 9.38
CA THR A 20 -11.89 2.76 10.24
C THR A 20 -11.34 4.15 10.61
N ARG A 21 -10.05 4.40 10.36
CA ARG A 21 -9.32 5.62 10.73
C ARG A 21 -8.72 6.32 9.51
N ALA A 22 -9.09 5.89 8.31
CA ALA A 22 -8.53 6.45 7.09
C ALA A 22 -9.01 7.90 6.89
N ALA A 23 -8.09 8.78 6.51
CA ALA A 23 -8.39 10.17 6.17
C ALA A 23 -9.39 10.28 5.00
N GLU A 24 -9.29 9.35 4.05
CA GLU A 24 -10.24 9.14 2.96
C GLU A 24 -10.70 7.67 3.02
N ALA A 25 -12.00 7.46 3.16
CA ALA A 25 -12.55 6.11 3.13
C ALA A 25 -12.42 5.51 1.73
N ASN A 26 -11.79 4.35 1.61
CA ASN A 26 -11.66 3.65 0.33
C ASN A 26 -11.99 2.16 0.46
N PRO A 27 -13.28 1.78 0.29
CA PRO A 27 -13.73 0.38 0.36
C PRO A 27 -13.04 -0.54 -0.64
N PHE A 28 -12.53 -0.02 -1.77
CA PHE A 28 -11.82 -0.84 -2.76
C PHE A 28 -10.46 -1.33 -2.24
N TYR A 29 -9.89 -0.64 -1.25
CA TYR A 29 -8.61 -0.97 -0.62
C TYR A 29 -8.78 -1.49 0.81
N GLU A 30 -10.00 -1.82 1.23
CA GLU A 30 -10.26 -2.55 2.48
C GLU A 30 -10.05 -4.06 2.30
N SER A 31 -9.89 -4.79 3.41
CA SER A 31 -9.49 -6.19 3.41
C SER A 31 -10.41 -7.09 2.60
N PHE A 32 -11.72 -6.91 2.80
CA PHE A 32 -12.75 -7.70 2.15
C PHE A 32 -12.78 -7.50 0.62
N ALA A 33 -12.29 -6.38 0.10
CA ALA A 33 -12.31 -6.07 -1.32
C ALA A 33 -10.96 -6.33 -2.00
N LEU A 34 -9.87 -5.84 -1.40
CA LEU A 34 -8.54 -5.88 -2.02
C LEU A 34 -7.95 -7.29 -2.03
N LEU A 35 -8.14 -8.11 -0.99
CA LEU A 35 -7.63 -9.50 -0.97
C LEU A 35 -8.21 -10.35 -2.10
N PRO A 36 -9.53 -10.48 -2.27
CA PRO A 36 -10.07 -11.25 -3.39
C PRO A 36 -9.72 -10.61 -4.73
N ALA A 37 -9.70 -9.28 -4.83
CA ALA A 37 -9.24 -8.63 -6.05
C ALA A 37 -7.80 -9.02 -6.38
N TRP A 38 -6.87 -9.07 -5.41
CA TRP A 38 -5.48 -9.44 -5.66
C TRP A 38 -5.42 -10.88 -6.15
N ARG A 39 -6.12 -11.80 -5.48
CA ARG A 39 -6.16 -13.22 -5.84
C ARG A 39 -6.61 -13.48 -7.28
N HIS A 40 -7.50 -12.63 -7.82
CA HIS A 40 -8.14 -12.90 -9.12
C HIS A 40 -7.77 -11.92 -10.24
N LEU A 41 -7.34 -10.69 -9.91
CA LEU A 41 -7.24 -9.59 -10.86
C LEU A 41 -5.87 -8.88 -10.82
N ALA A 42 -4.92 -9.37 -10.01
CA ALA A 42 -3.64 -8.70 -9.85
C ALA A 42 -2.83 -8.64 -11.16
N PRO A 43 -2.34 -7.45 -11.54
CA PRO A 43 -1.38 -7.34 -12.61
C PRO A 43 -0.01 -7.85 -12.15
N LYS A 44 0.86 -8.13 -13.11
CA LYS A 44 2.29 -8.32 -12.83
C LYS A 44 2.83 -7.05 -12.16
N GLY A 45 3.67 -7.22 -11.14
CA GLY A 45 4.33 -6.10 -10.46
C GLY A 45 3.47 -5.42 -9.40
N LEU A 46 2.26 -5.93 -9.09
CA LEU A 46 1.49 -5.48 -7.93
C LEU A 46 2.28 -5.75 -6.64
N ARG A 47 2.29 -4.75 -5.75
CA ARG A 47 2.83 -4.77 -4.39
C ARG A 47 1.87 -4.04 -3.48
N VAL A 48 1.77 -4.46 -2.24
CA VAL A 48 1.10 -3.68 -1.20
C VAL A 48 2.15 -3.26 -0.18
N VAL A 49 2.34 -1.95 -0.06
CA VAL A 49 3.27 -1.37 0.91
C VAL A 49 2.48 -1.01 2.16
N CYS A 50 2.88 -1.61 3.27
CA CYS A 50 2.35 -1.33 4.60
C CYS A 50 3.34 -0.44 5.35
N VAL A 51 2.88 0.74 5.78
CA VAL A 51 3.66 1.65 6.62
C VAL A 51 3.20 1.48 8.06
N TRP A 52 4.12 1.09 8.93
CA TRP A 52 3.87 0.84 10.34
C TRP A 52 4.43 1.97 11.19
N ALA A 53 3.64 2.46 12.13
CA ALA A 53 4.05 3.44 13.12
C ALA A 53 4.21 2.77 14.51
N PRO A 54 5.20 3.18 15.31
CA PRO A 54 5.33 2.70 16.68
C PRO A 54 4.10 3.09 17.50
N ASN A 55 3.77 2.27 18.50
CA ASN A 55 2.74 2.62 19.45
C ASN A 55 3.28 3.61 20.47
N ALA A 56 2.48 4.64 20.81
CA ALA A 56 2.85 5.59 21.87
C ALA A 56 2.89 4.93 23.26
N LEU A 57 2.14 3.83 23.46
CA LEU A 57 2.15 3.07 24.70
C LEU A 57 3.29 2.02 24.67
N PRO A 58 4.21 2.05 25.65
CA PRO A 58 5.28 1.06 25.74
C PRO A 58 4.76 -0.38 25.79
N GLY A 59 5.39 -1.28 25.04
CA GLY A 59 5.03 -2.70 25.01
C GLY A 59 3.82 -3.04 24.13
N GLN A 60 3.15 -2.06 23.53
CA GLN A 60 2.09 -2.32 22.56
C GLN A 60 2.66 -2.55 21.15
N PRO A 61 2.01 -3.39 20.32
CA PRO A 61 2.45 -3.61 18.96
C PRO A 61 2.33 -2.33 18.12
N PRO A 62 3.17 -2.16 17.08
CA PRO A 62 3.01 -1.08 16.13
C PRO A 62 1.65 -1.18 15.45
N HIS A 63 1.13 -0.04 15.01
CA HIS A 63 -0.13 0.02 14.27
C HIS A 63 0.12 0.43 12.83
N LEU A 64 -0.78 0.02 11.95
CA LEU A 64 -0.68 0.34 10.53
C LEU A 64 -1.12 1.78 10.30
N ALA A 65 -0.21 2.61 9.80
CA ALA A 65 -0.43 4.02 9.51
C ALA A 65 -0.80 4.27 8.05
N GLY A 66 -0.42 3.36 7.15
CA GLY A 66 -0.82 3.43 5.74
C GLY A 66 -0.71 2.10 5.00
N LEU A 67 -1.54 1.96 3.97
CA LEU A 67 -1.57 0.82 3.05
C LEU A 67 -1.68 1.34 1.61
N PHE A 68 -0.67 1.01 0.80
CA PHE A 68 -0.49 1.55 -0.56
C PHE A 68 -0.41 0.41 -1.59
N PRO A 69 -1.52 0.10 -2.28
CA PRO A 69 -1.51 -0.83 -3.40
C PRO A 69 -0.89 -0.16 -4.62
N ILE A 70 0.30 -0.60 -5.02
CA ILE A 70 1.06 -0.03 -6.14
C ILE A 70 1.45 -1.09 -7.17
N VAL A 71 1.57 -0.67 -8.42
CA VAL A 71 2.04 -1.50 -9.52
C VAL A 71 3.33 -0.91 -10.04
N ARG A 72 4.38 -1.74 -10.06
CA ARG A 72 5.65 -1.40 -10.71
C ARG A 72 5.58 -1.75 -12.19
N HIS A 73 5.93 -0.79 -13.03
CA HIS A 73 6.05 -0.95 -14.48
C HIS A 73 7.50 -0.77 -14.89
N ASP A 74 8.05 -1.72 -15.64
CA ASP A 74 9.44 -1.68 -16.14
C ASP A 74 9.64 -0.73 -17.33
N ARG A 75 8.53 -0.30 -17.97
CA ARG A 75 8.55 0.56 -19.16
C ARG A 75 7.41 1.55 -19.09
N TYR A 76 7.66 2.74 -19.62
CA TYR A 76 6.66 3.79 -19.72
C TYR A 76 6.66 4.37 -21.13
N LYS A 77 5.50 4.31 -21.81
CA LYS A 77 5.32 4.83 -23.18
C LYS A 77 6.43 4.40 -24.17
N GLY A 78 6.86 3.14 -24.10
CA GLY A 78 7.90 2.56 -24.96
C GLY A 78 9.34 2.72 -24.46
N ALA A 79 9.59 3.67 -23.55
CA ALA A 79 10.90 3.91 -22.95
C ALA A 79 11.20 2.93 -21.80
N PRO A 80 12.48 2.55 -21.58
CA PRO A 80 12.91 1.71 -20.46
C PRO A 80 13.01 2.52 -19.16
N VAL A 81 11.90 3.12 -18.74
CA VAL A 81 11.80 3.91 -17.53
C VAL A 81 10.88 3.20 -16.56
N VAL A 82 11.39 2.93 -15.36
CA VAL A 82 10.62 2.34 -14.26
C VAL A 82 9.63 3.39 -13.75
N THR A 83 8.37 3.00 -13.60
CA THR A 83 7.33 3.86 -13.02
C THR A 83 6.47 3.09 -12.05
N TYR A 84 5.88 3.82 -11.09
CA TYR A 84 4.94 3.27 -10.13
C TYR A 84 3.59 3.96 -10.28
N SER A 85 2.52 3.19 -10.16
CA SER A 85 1.15 3.71 -10.16
C SER A 85 0.34 3.05 -9.07
N THR A 86 -0.65 3.73 -8.50
CA THR A 86 -1.65 3.07 -7.64
C THR A 86 -2.41 2.01 -8.43
N TRP A 87 -2.70 0.87 -7.80
CA TRP A 87 -3.37 -0.22 -8.50
C TRP A 87 -4.86 0.07 -8.75
N ARG A 88 -5.27 -0.06 -10.02
CA ARG A 88 -6.67 0.06 -10.44
C ARG A 88 -7.04 -1.12 -11.32
N HIS A 89 -8.17 -1.77 -11.04
CA HIS A 89 -8.83 -2.71 -11.97
C HIS A 89 -10.19 -2.15 -12.43
N ARG A 90 -10.92 -2.90 -13.27
CA ARG A 90 -12.20 -2.48 -13.88
C ARG A 90 -13.27 -2.01 -12.89
N TYR A 91 -13.19 -2.44 -11.63
CA TYR A 91 -14.17 -2.13 -10.58
C TYR A 91 -13.60 -1.25 -9.46
N THR A 92 -12.39 -0.73 -9.60
CA THR A 92 -11.78 0.22 -8.67
C THR A 92 -11.99 1.64 -9.20
N TYR A 93 -12.83 2.43 -8.52
CA TYR A 93 -13.15 3.80 -8.92
C TYR A 93 -12.42 4.86 -8.12
N LEU A 94 -11.88 4.50 -6.95
CA LEU A 94 -11.03 5.34 -6.11
C LEU A 94 -9.71 4.62 -5.84
N THR A 95 -8.60 5.32 -6.05
CA THR A 95 -7.25 4.77 -5.86
C THR A 95 -6.46 5.51 -4.77
N THR A 96 -7.14 6.31 -3.95
CA THR A 96 -6.53 6.95 -2.78
C THR A 96 -6.10 5.85 -1.80
N PRO A 97 -4.83 5.80 -1.37
CA PRO A 97 -4.37 4.79 -0.42
C PRO A 97 -5.10 4.95 0.92
N LEU A 98 -5.18 3.86 1.69
CA LEU A 98 -5.65 3.97 3.07
C LEU A 98 -4.52 4.58 3.90
N VAL A 99 -4.76 5.77 4.42
CA VAL A 99 -3.79 6.51 5.23
C VAL A 99 -4.51 7.00 6.47
N ARG A 100 -3.96 6.70 7.65
CA ARG A 100 -4.56 7.09 8.92
C ARG A 100 -4.56 8.62 9.07
N ASP A 101 -5.67 9.19 9.49
CA ASP A 101 -5.90 10.64 9.55
C ASP A 101 -4.88 11.42 10.41
N ASP A 102 -4.62 10.94 11.62
CA ASP A 102 -3.69 11.54 12.58
C ASP A 102 -2.20 11.32 12.24
N LEU A 103 -1.89 10.45 11.28
CA LEU A 103 -0.52 10.09 10.88
C LEU A 103 -0.28 10.27 9.37
N ALA A 104 -1.11 11.06 8.68
CA ALA A 104 -1.09 11.11 7.24
C ALA A 104 0.26 11.56 6.64
N SER A 105 0.85 12.63 7.18
CA SER A 105 2.16 13.11 6.73
C SER A 105 3.26 12.06 6.95
N LEU A 106 3.31 11.46 8.13
CA LEU A 106 4.29 10.41 8.45
C LEU A 106 4.16 9.23 7.48
N ALA A 107 2.94 8.76 7.23
CA ALA A 107 2.69 7.62 6.36
C ALA A 107 3.11 7.91 4.92
N LEU A 108 2.77 9.09 4.40
CA LEU A 108 3.13 9.52 3.04
C LEU A 108 4.64 9.73 2.89
N GLU A 109 5.28 10.43 3.83
CA GLU A 109 6.72 10.66 3.82
C GLU A 109 7.50 9.34 3.86
N THR A 110 7.12 8.43 4.75
CA THR A 110 7.75 7.11 4.87
C THR A 110 7.60 6.31 3.58
N PHE A 111 6.41 6.32 2.97
CA PHE A 111 6.16 5.65 1.70
C PHE A 111 6.98 6.24 0.55
N LEU A 112 7.06 7.57 0.46
CA LEU A 112 7.82 8.26 -0.59
C LEU A 112 9.32 8.08 -0.43
N MET A 113 9.84 8.11 0.80
CA MET A 113 11.25 7.81 1.09
C MET A 113 11.59 6.36 0.73
N TRP A 114 10.72 5.42 1.09
CA TRP A 114 10.89 4.03 0.69
C TRP A 114 10.92 3.84 -0.84
N LEU A 115 10.07 4.56 -1.58
CA LEU A 115 10.12 4.56 -3.05
C LEU A 115 11.44 5.13 -3.58
N TYR A 116 11.91 6.23 -3.00
CA TYR A 116 13.16 6.88 -3.40
C TYR A 116 14.38 5.97 -3.19
N ASP A 117 14.48 5.32 -2.03
CA ASP A 117 15.58 4.41 -1.70
C ASP A 117 15.55 3.14 -2.55
N GLY A 118 14.37 2.58 -2.75
CA GLY A 118 14.18 1.38 -3.57
C GLY A 118 14.54 1.58 -5.04
N ASP A 119 14.33 2.78 -5.57
CA ASP A 119 14.73 3.14 -6.94
C ASP A 119 16.22 3.51 -7.02
N SER A 120 16.76 4.18 -6.00
CA SER A 120 18.20 4.50 -5.91
C SER A 120 19.08 3.23 -5.93
N ALA A 121 18.61 2.13 -5.34
CA ALA A 121 19.28 0.83 -5.38
C ALA A 121 19.23 0.13 -6.76
N LEU A 122 18.37 0.58 -7.69
CA LEU A 122 18.27 0.04 -9.05
C LEU A 122 19.17 0.78 -10.06
N PHE A 123 19.76 1.92 -9.67
CA PHE A 123 20.68 2.72 -10.47
C PHE A 123 22.16 2.63 -10.02
N THR A 124 22.47 1.73 -9.08
CA THR A 124 23.85 1.40 -8.67
C THR A 124 24.22 0.01 -9.20
#